data_AF-A0A5C6GEK9-F1
#
_entry.id   AF-A0A5C6GEK9-F1
#
_cell.length_a   1.000
_cell.length_b   1.000
_cell.length_c   1.000
_cell.angle_alpha   90.00
_cell.angle_beta   90.00
_cell.angle_gamma   90.00
#
_symmetry.space_group_name_H-M   'P 1'
#
loop_
_entity.id
_entity.type
_entity.pdbx_description
1 polymer ?
#
loop_
_entity_poly.entity_id
_entity_poly.type
_entity_poly.pdbx_seq_one_letter_code
_entity_poly.pdbx_strand_id
1 'polypeptide(L)'
;MMGNPTIHRAEGPFRFLNPTSAQFIHAGLAPDYAPTTALENSNNNNTAPHPEQTPEQVDSAAPSKNVRFLWRSRDNRKGRHPLLIQAPIPGADVPFAAPRRTSDPKEVARNIVKTLTYFPVWDISWLVGFMFTWGSVIWVINAFFAWLPLAVPATEFPRESYYGGGITAFVGAILFFEVGSVLLLLEAVNANNAACFGWAVEQILEDGNGTPKQRVVVSRNHCRHHHQNRRNLVGMSSPAASLPEASRGVETRKHWQWFPAWHDLRTHYLHELGFLAGSAQLFGATVFGISGITALPGIIDHLVPQWRLNAAYWIPQVIGGSGFIVSSTLYMLETQQKWWKPAPHLLGWHVAFWNLIGAFGFTLCGALGIAYGNSGAQYQASLATFWGSWAFLIGSYLQLYESLNKHPVEEVSEMGT
;
A
#
# COMPACT_ATOMS: atom_id res chain seq x y z
N MET A 1 -13.96 7.66 29.61
CA MET A 1 -13.71 6.25 29.18
C MET A 1 -13.35 6.28 27.69
N MET A 2 -12.39 5.49 27.21
CA MET A 2 -12.18 5.33 25.76
C MET A 2 -13.14 4.25 25.25
N GLY A 3 -14.25 4.65 24.65
CA GLY A 3 -15.19 3.71 24.03
C GLY A 3 -14.60 3.11 22.74
N ASN A 4 -14.91 1.84 22.46
CA ASN A 4 -14.53 1.17 21.22
C ASN A 4 -15.07 1.95 20.00
N PRO A 5 -14.27 2.13 18.94
CA PRO A 5 -14.70 2.87 17.76
C PRO A 5 -15.82 2.11 17.03
N THR A 6 -16.86 2.81 16.62
CA THR A 6 -17.97 2.21 15.88
C THR A 6 -17.66 2.17 14.39
N ILE A 7 -17.90 1.03 13.75
CA ILE A 7 -17.87 0.90 12.29
C ILE A 7 -19.09 1.66 11.76
N HIS A 8 -18.85 2.78 11.09
CA HIS A 8 -19.91 3.58 10.49
C HIS A 8 -20.34 3.00 9.14
N ARG A 9 -19.38 2.49 8.37
CA ARG A 9 -19.59 1.95 7.03
C ARG A 9 -18.41 1.07 6.64
N ALA A 10 -18.67 -0.11 6.06
CA ALA A 10 -17.66 -0.98 5.47
C ALA A 10 -18.03 -1.26 4.00
N GLU A 11 -17.04 -1.20 3.10
CA GLU A 11 -17.22 -1.41 1.66
C GLU A 11 -16.14 -2.33 1.10
N GLY A 12 -16.48 -3.10 0.07
CA GLY A 12 -15.56 -3.97 -0.65
C GLY A 12 -16.09 -4.29 -2.05
N PRO A 13 -15.21 -4.66 -3.01
CA PRO A 13 -15.60 -4.88 -4.41
C PRO A 13 -16.51 -6.10 -4.59
N PHE A 14 -16.46 -7.08 -3.69
CA PHE A 14 -17.26 -8.31 -3.71
C PHE A 14 -17.80 -8.64 -2.31
N ARG A 15 -19.00 -9.21 -2.23
CA ARG A 15 -19.67 -9.56 -0.95
C ARG A 15 -19.15 -10.83 -0.26
N PHE A 16 -18.35 -11.64 -0.95
CA PHE A 16 -17.78 -12.90 -0.44
C PHE A 16 -16.31 -12.77 0.00
N LEU A 17 -15.73 -11.58 -0.09
CA LEU A 17 -14.38 -11.25 0.35
C LEU A 17 -14.45 -10.25 1.50
N ASN A 18 -13.35 -10.13 2.26
CA ASN A 18 -13.26 -9.15 3.33
C ASN A 18 -13.39 -7.72 2.77
N PRO A 19 -14.05 -6.78 3.50
CA PRO A 19 -14.20 -5.40 3.04
C PRO A 19 -12.83 -4.74 2.86
N THR A 20 -12.64 -4.03 1.74
CA THR A 20 -11.38 -3.35 1.42
C THR A 20 -11.25 -1.99 2.06
N SER A 21 -12.36 -1.39 2.51
CA SER A 21 -12.33 -0.14 3.28
C SER A 21 -13.42 -0.09 4.36
N ALA A 22 -13.17 0.69 5.42
CA ALA A 22 -14.13 0.96 6.47
C ALA A 22 -13.90 2.34 7.09
N GLN A 23 -14.99 3.04 7.45
CA GLN A 23 -14.97 4.32 8.14
C GLN A 23 -15.31 4.15 9.61
N PHE A 24 -14.54 4.80 10.48
CA PHE A 24 -14.68 4.71 11.93
C PHE A 24 -14.93 6.08 12.55
N ILE A 25 -15.90 6.12 13.45
CA ILE A 25 -16.12 7.26 14.36
C ILE A 25 -15.60 6.83 15.74
N HIS A 26 -14.86 7.72 16.40
CA HIS A 26 -14.38 7.45 17.76
C HIS A 26 -15.54 7.66 18.74
N ALA A 27 -15.78 6.73 19.67
CA ALA A 27 -16.94 6.81 20.55
C ALA A 27 -16.94 8.01 21.51
N GLY A 28 -15.78 8.65 21.74
CA GLY A 28 -15.68 9.95 22.40
C GLY A 28 -16.09 11.16 21.54
N LEU A 29 -16.66 10.95 20.35
CA LEU A 29 -17.12 11.98 19.41
C LEU A 29 -18.58 11.81 18.96
N ALA A 30 -19.29 10.80 19.48
CA ALA A 30 -20.73 10.71 19.30
C ALA A 30 -21.42 11.72 20.24
N PRO A 31 -22.32 12.59 19.77
CA PRO A 31 -23.23 13.29 20.67
C PRO A 31 -24.22 12.27 21.25
N ASP A 32 -24.41 12.28 22.57
CA ASP A 32 -25.38 11.39 23.23
C ASP A 32 -26.80 11.68 22.74
N TYR A 33 -27.33 10.82 21.87
CA TYR A 33 -28.73 10.86 21.46
C TYR A 33 -29.60 10.24 22.55
N ALA A 34 -29.77 10.98 23.65
CA ALA A 34 -30.69 10.62 24.72
C ALA A 34 -32.14 10.69 24.19
N PRO A 35 -32.93 9.60 24.23
CA PRO A 35 -34.31 9.62 23.78
C PRO A 35 -35.18 10.39 24.77
N THR A 36 -35.87 11.43 24.30
CA THR A 36 -36.66 12.34 25.15
C THR A 36 -37.98 11.71 25.62
N THR A 37 -37.92 10.84 26.63
CA THR A 37 -39.12 10.40 27.36
C THR A 37 -39.62 11.54 28.24
N ALA A 38 -40.68 12.23 27.79
CA ALA A 38 -41.32 13.27 28.57
C ALA A 38 -42.04 12.69 29.79
N LEU A 39 -41.76 13.25 30.98
CA LEU A 39 -42.60 13.14 32.17
C LEU A 39 -42.67 14.52 32.84
N GLU A 40 -43.89 15.00 33.04
CA GLU A 40 -44.19 16.23 33.74
C GLU A 40 -44.18 16.00 35.26
N ASN A 41 -43.70 16.94 36.07
CA ASN A 41 -44.60 17.89 36.77
C ASN A 41 -43.93 18.81 37.81
N SER A 42 -44.60 19.94 38.05
CA SER A 42 -44.69 20.72 39.30
C SER A 42 -43.48 21.47 39.88
N ASN A 43 -43.53 22.81 39.71
CA ASN A 43 -43.67 23.83 40.77
C ASN A 43 -42.58 23.93 41.89
N ASN A 44 -42.10 25.11 42.31
CA ASN A 44 -42.60 26.48 42.11
C ASN A 44 -41.61 27.59 42.51
N ASN A 45 -41.92 28.83 42.09
CA ASN A 45 -41.55 30.14 42.69
C ASN A 45 -40.11 30.70 42.64
N ASN A 46 -39.98 31.81 41.87
CA ASN A 46 -39.31 33.10 42.20
C ASN A 46 -37.85 33.06 42.71
N THR A 47 -36.87 33.65 42.02
CA THR A 47 -36.75 35.11 41.78
C THR A 47 -35.73 35.41 40.66
N ALA A 48 -35.75 36.61 40.06
CA ALA A 48 -34.82 37.07 39.02
C ALA A 48 -34.55 38.60 39.15
N PRO A 49 -33.56 39.23 38.46
CA PRO A 49 -32.68 38.66 37.43
C PRO A 49 -31.16 39.01 37.51
N HIS A 50 -30.37 38.26 36.73
CA HIS A 50 -29.11 38.66 36.06
C HIS A 50 -27.81 38.87 36.90
N PRO A 51 -26.60 38.79 36.29
CA PRO A 51 -25.66 37.77 36.74
C PRO A 51 -24.20 38.22 36.95
N GLU A 52 -23.46 37.44 37.74
CA GLU A 52 -22.01 37.31 37.57
C GLU A 52 -21.71 35.91 37.01
N GLN A 53 -21.16 35.84 35.80
CA GLN A 53 -20.70 34.58 35.22
C GLN A 53 -19.23 34.34 35.60
N THR A 54 -18.98 33.20 36.23
CA THR A 54 -17.65 32.65 36.47
C THR A 54 -16.84 32.57 35.17
N PRO A 55 -15.51 32.76 35.19
CA PRO A 55 -14.63 32.29 34.12
C PRO A 55 -14.68 30.76 34.07
N GLU A 56 -15.59 30.23 33.25
CA GLU A 56 -15.81 28.80 33.07
C GLU A 56 -14.53 28.18 32.47
N GLN A 57 -13.97 27.16 33.14
CA GLN A 57 -12.79 26.47 32.64
C GLN A 57 -13.15 25.74 31.36
N VAL A 58 -12.61 26.19 30.22
CA VAL A 58 -12.87 25.57 28.91
C VAL A 58 -12.27 24.17 28.89
N ASP A 59 -13.16 23.19 29.08
CA ASP A 59 -12.77 21.79 29.26
C ASP A 59 -12.08 21.28 27.98
N SER A 60 -10.78 21.02 28.10
CA SER A 60 -9.84 20.96 26.96
C SER A 60 -9.84 19.60 26.26
N ALA A 61 -11.00 18.95 26.18
CA ALA A 61 -11.16 17.53 25.91
C ALA A 61 -12.11 17.20 24.74
N ALA A 62 -12.49 18.18 23.92
CA ALA A 62 -13.38 18.02 22.76
C ALA A 62 -12.61 18.10 21.41
N PRO A 63 -12.28 16.98 20.76
CA PRO A 63 -11.74 17.01 19.40
C PRO A 63 -12.79 17.46 18.38
N SER A 64 -12.37 18.10 17.30
CA SER A 64 -13.31 18.66 16.31
C SER A 64 -14.07 17.60 15.52
N LYS A 65 -15.34 17.90 15.23
CA LYS A 65 -16.27 17.10 14.40
C LYS A 65 -15.79 16.88 12.95
N ASN A 66 -14.65 17.48 12.56
CA ASN A 66 -14.22 17.65 11.17
C ASN A 66 -13.14 16.62 10.74
N VAL A 67 -12.80 15.63 11.57
CA VAL A 67 -11.83 14.57 11.24
C VAL A 67 -12.44 13.18 11.44
N ARG A 68 -12.34 12.31 10.42
CA ARG A 68 -12.76 10.90 10.48
C ARG A 68 -11.59 9.96 10.17
N PHE A 69 -11.64 8.74 10.71
CA PHE A 69 -10.69 7.69 10.35
C PHE A 69 -11.19 6.86 9.17
N LEU A 70 -10.34 6.77 8.15
CA LEU A 70 -10.50 5.83 7.05
C LEU A 70 -9.50 4.70 7.21
N TRP A 71 -10.03 3.49 7.29
CA TRP A 71 -9.26 2.26 7.15
C TRP A 71 -9.38 1.76 5.72
N ARG A 72 -8.26 1.32 5.12
CA ARG A 72 -8.25 0.52 3.90
C ARG A 72 -7.33 -0.68 4.10
N SER A 73 -7.69 -1.84 3.55
CA SER A 73 -6.91 -3.08 3.66
C SER A 73 -5.46 -2.89 3.19
N ARG A 74 -5.26 -2.27 2.02
CA ARG A 74 -3.92 -1.92 1.49
C ARG A 74 -3.13 -1.02 2.43
N ASP A 75 -3.76 0.02 2.96
CA ASP A 75 -3.11 1.01 3.81
C ASP A 75 -2.70 0.36 5.14
N ASN A 76 -3.59 -0.43 5.76
CA ASN A 76 -3.31 -1.23 6.96
C ASN A 76 -2.14 -2.20 6.75
N ARG A 77 -2.13 -2.95 5.63
CA ARG A 77 -1.05 -3.86 5.24
C ARG A 77 0.31 -3.18 5.12
N LYS A 78 0.33 -1.88 4.78
CA LYS A 78 1.57 -1.07 4.65
C LYS A 78 1.88 -0.19 5.87
N GLY A 79 1.12 -0.32 6.96
CA GLY A 79 1.22 0.53 8.15
C GLY A 79 0.89 2.01 7.88
N ARG A 80 0.12 2.28 6.82
CA ARG A 80 -0.35 3.61 6.45
C ARG A 80 -1.67 3.90 7.14
N HIS A 81 -1.84 5.12 7.64
CA HIS A 81 -3.01 5.53 8.42
C HIS A 81 -3.61 6.79 7.78
N PRO A 82 -4.62 6.66 6.89
CA PRO A 82 -5.25 7.79 6.21
C PRO A 82 -6.09 8.66 7.15
N LEU A 83 -5.92 9.98 7.03
CA LEU A 83 -6.76 10.99 7.68
C LEU A 83 -7.78 11.53 6.67
N LEU A 84 -9.07 11.47 7.01
CA LEU A 84 -10.11 12.22 6.30
C LEU A 84 -10.40 13.52 7.04
N ILE A 85 -10.18 14.65 6.37
CA ILE A 85 -10.46 15.99 6.90
C ILE A 85 -11.61 16.59 6.08
N GLN A 86 -12.62 17.13 6.75
CA GLN A 86 -13.63 17.94 6.08
C GLN A 86 -13.12 19.36 5.89
N ALA A 87 -13.25 19.89 4.67
CA ALA A 87 -12.87 21.26 4.37
C ALA A 87 -13.68 22.27 5.22
N PRO A 88 -13.07 23.35 5.76
CA PRO A 88 -13.82 24.37 6.48
C PRO A 88 -14.88 25.04 5.59
N ILE A 89 -16.06 25.30 6.16
CA ILE A 89 -17.08 26.13 5.50
C ILE A 89 -16.51 27.55 5.37
N PRO A 90 -16.55 28.19 4.18
CA PRO A 90 -16.06 29.56 4.01
C PRO A 90 -16.75 30.53 4.97
N GLY A 91 -15.95 31.22 5.81
CA GLY A 91 -16.44 32.14 6.83
C GLY A 91 -16.61 31.55 8.24
N ALA A 92 -16.34 30.26 8.45
CA ALA A 92 -16.27 29.67 9.79
C ALA A 92 -14.85 29.78 10.36
N ASP A 93 -14.71 30.35 11.57
CA ASP A 93 -13.46 30.28 12.33
C ASP A 93 -13.14 28.83 12.69
N VAL A 94 -12.04 28.31 12.15
CA VAL A 94 -11.53 26.97 12.47
C VAL A 94 -10.37 27.08 13.48
N PRO A 95 -10.52 26.53 14.71
CA PRO A 95 -9.44 26.48 15.70
C PRO A 95 -8.23 25.63 15.28
N PHE A 96 -8.33 24.90 14.16
CA PHE A 96 -7.42 23.82 13.79
C PHE A 96 -6.57 24.17 12.57
N ALA A 97 -5.25 23.99 12.70
CA ALA A 97 -4.35 23.94 11.56
C ALA A 97 -4.38 22.52 10.95
N ALA A 98 -5.24 22.32 9.95
CA ALA A 98 -5.31 21.06 9.21
C ALA A 98 -3.95 20.73 8.57
N PRO A 99 -3.40 19.51 8.74
CA PRO A 99 -2.19 19.10 8.04
C PRO A 99 -2.42 19.10 6.53
N ARG A 100 -1.39 19.50 5.76
CA ARG A 100 -1.47 19.68 4.31
C ARG A 100 -1.90 18.40 3.59
N ARG A 101 -2.71 18.56 2.53
CA ARG A 101 -3.05 17.49 1.57
C ARG A 101 -1.81 16.75 1.12
N THR A 102 -1.91 15.43 0.97
CA THR A 102 -0.82 14.62 0.38
C THR A 102 -0.52 14.98 -1.08
N SER A 103 -1.43 15.67 -1.76
CA SER A 103 -1.24 16.23 -3.11
C SER A 103 -0.63 17.65 -3.14
N ASP A 104 -0.28 18.25 -1.99
CA ASP A 104 0.47 19.51 -1.96
C ASP A 104 1.84 19.31 -2.61
N PRO A 105 2.26 20.15 -3.59
CA PRO A 105 3.52 19.96 -4.31
C PRO A 105 4.76 20.00 -3.39
N LYS A 106 4.70 20.68 -2.24
CA LYS A 106 5.78 20.68 -1.24
C LYS A 106 5.85 19.35 -0.50
N GLU A 107 4.72 18.69 -0.26
CA GLU A 107 4.68 17.34 0.32
C GLU A 107 5.13 16.28 -0.68
N VAL A 108 4.71 16.40 -1.95
CA VAL A 108 5.19 15.54 -3.03
C VAL A 108 6.72 15.66 -3.19
N ALA A 109 7.24 16.88 -3.32
CA ALA A 109 8.68 17.13 -3.40
C ALA A 109 9.43 16.61 -2.16
N ARG A 110 8.89 16.86 -0.94
CA ARG A 110 9.46 16.34 0.31
C ARG A 110 9.52 14.81 0.33
N ASN A 111 8.52 14.13 -0.22
CA ASN A 111 8.47 12.67 -0.23
C ASN A 111 9.32 12.05 -1.37
N ILE A 112 9.55 12.77 -2.48
CA ILE A 112 10.57 12.44 -3.49
C ILE A 112 11.98 12.60 -2.90
N VAL A 113 12.26 13.68 -2.16
CA VAL A 113 13.57 13.82 -1.48
C VAL A 113 13.82 12.66 -0.51
N LYS A 114 12.78 12.16 0.18
CA LYS A 114 12.90 10.96 1.05
C LYS A 114 13.24 9.67 0.30
N THR A 115 12.78 9.43 -0.93
CA THR A 115 13.16 8.20 -1.68
C THR A 115 14.66 8.15 -1.99
N LEU A 116 15.34 9.30 -1.98
CA LEU A 116 16.79 9.43 -2.19
C LEU A 116 17.61 9.59 -0.90
N THR A 117 16.99 9.98 0.22
CA THR A 117 17.70 10.36 1.46
C THR A 117 17.37 9.52 2.69
N TYR A 118 16.34 8.67 2.65
CA TYR A 118 15.86 7.93 3.82
C TYR A 118 15.55 6.47 3.49
N PHE A 119 16.34 5.57 4.09
CA PHE A 119 16.37 4.14 3.81
C PHE A 119 15.93 3.34 5.05
N PRO A 120 14.62 3.20 5.33
CA PRO A 120 14.11 2.46 6.47
C PRO A 120 14.18 0.95 6.21
N VAL A 121 15.38 0.38 6.24
CA VAL A 121 15.66 -1.05 5.96
C VAL A 121 14.96 -2.05 6.90
N TRP A 122 14.36 -1.56 8.01
CA TRP A 122 13.55 -2.35 8.93
C TRP A 122 12.06 -2.45 8.52
N ASP A 123 11.61 -1.65 7.54
CA ASP A 123 10.22 -1.58 7.10
C ASP A 123 9.99 -2.46 5.88
N ILE A 124 9.22 -3.54 6.03
CA ILE A 124 9.01 -4.50 4.94
C ILE A 124 8.31 -3.88 3.72
N SER A 125 7.42 -2.89 3.87
CA SER A 125 6.83 -2.20 2.72
C SER A 125 7.84 -1.41 1.91
N TRP A 126 8.87 -0.89 2.58
CA TRP A 126 9.97 -0.20 1.92
C TRP A 126 10.90 -1.22 1.23
N LEU A 127 11.24 -2.33 1.89
CA LEU A 127 12.03 -3.41 1.29
C LEU A 127 11.37 -3.97 0.03
N VAL A 128 10.06 -4.24 0.07
CA VAL A 128 9.26 -4.69 -1.09
C VAL A 128 9.35 -3.66 -2.22
N GLY A 129 9.10 -2.37 -1.92
CA GLY A 129 9.21 -1.30 -2.92
C GLY A 129 10.61 -1.17 -3.53
N PHE A 130 11.64 -1.28 -2.69
CA PHE A 130 13.05 -1.21 -3.08
C PHE A 130 13.43 -2.37 -4.02
N MET A 131 13.08 -3.61 -3.64
CA MET A 131 13.41 -4.80 -4.43
C MET A 131 12.73 -4.78 -5.80
N PHE A 132 11.43 -4.44 -5.88
CA PHE A 132 10.75 -4.31 -7.17
C PHE A 132 11.27 -3.11 -7.99
N THR A 133 11.70 -2.01 -7.37
CA THR A 133 12.28 -0.87 -8.10
C THR A 133 13.61 -1.24 -8.74
N TRP A 134 14.55 -1.82 -7.98
CA TRP A 134 15.85 -2.25 -8.50
C TRP A 134 15.74 -3.38 -9.52
N GLY A 135 14.83 -4.35 -9.29
CA GLY A 135 14.50 -5.36 -10.29
C GLY A 135 13.98 -4.74 -11.59
N SER A 136 13.12 -3.72 -11.50
CA SER A 136 12.59 -3.03 -12.69
C SER A 136 13.65 -2.21 -13.42
N VAL A 137 14.61 -1.59 -12.72
CA VAL A 137 15.77 -0.94 -13.34
C VAL A 137 16.61 -1.97 -14.13
N ILE A 138 16.85 -3.15 -13.56
CA ILE A 138 17.59 -4.22 -14.21
C ILE A 138 16.81 -4.79 -15.41
N TRP A 139 15.48 -4.85 -15.34
CA TRP A 139 14.64 -5.19 -16.50
C TRP A 139 14.64 -4.14 -17.60
N VAL A 140 14.69 -2.84 -17.27
CA VAL A 140 14.90 -1.78 -18.28
C VAL A 140 16.26 -1.93 -18.96
N ILE A 141 17.33 -2.23 -18.21
CA ILE A 141 18.67 -2.50 -18.77
C ILE A 141 18.65 -3.77 -19.66
N ASN A 142 18.00 -4.85 -19.21
CA ASN A 142 17.78 -6.06 -19.99
C ASN A 142 17.08 -5.77 -21.32
N ALA A 143 16.01 -4.96 -21.28
CA ALA A 143 15.26 -4.60 -22.46
C ALA A 143 16.06 -3.72 -23.44
N PHE A 144 17.00 -2.88 -22.96
CA PHE A 144 17.97 -2.24 -23.85
C PHE A 144 18.86 -3.28 -24.54
N PHE A 145 19.44 -4.24 -23.82
CA PHE A 145 20.25 -5.32 -24.44
C PHE A 145 19.45 -6.21 -25.41
N ALA A 146 18.12 -6.33 -25.24
CA ALA A 146 17.25 -7.13 -26.10
C ALA A 146 16.66 -6.37 -27.31
N TRP A 147 16.44 -5.05 -27.19
CA TRP A 147 15.77 -4.24 -28.22
C TRP A 147 16.70 -3.29 -28.96
N LEU A 148 17.72 -2.72 -28.31
CA LEU A 148 18.60 -1.73 -28.93
C LEU A 148 19.38 -2.29 -30.14
N PRO A 149 19.95 -3.52 -30.11
CA PRO A 149 20.58 -4.11 -31.30
C PRO A 149 19.61 -4.31 -32.48
N LEU A 150 18.31 -4.51 -32.21
CA LEU A 150 17.28 -4.66 -33.26
C LEU A 150 16.81 -3.32 -33.82
N ALA A 151 16.85 -2.25 -33.02
CA ALA A 151 16.44 -0.90 -33.43
C ALA A 151 17.58 -0.11 -34.09
N VAL A 152 18.81 -0.26 -33.58
CA VAL A 152 20.03 0.40 -34.08
C VAL A 152 21.20 -0.61 -34.10
N PRO A 153 21.33 -1.45 -35.15
CA PRO A 153 22.41 -2.44 -35.24
C PRO A 153 23.82 -1.85 -35.16
N ALA A 154 23.99 -0.56 -35.46
CA ALA A 154 25.26 0.16 -35.36
C ALA A 154 25.75 0.37 -33.91
N THR A 155 24.96 0.01 -32.89
CA THR A 155 25.37 0.08 -31.47
C THR A 155 25.61 -1.28 -30.81
N GLU A 156 25.48 -2.39 -31.54
CA GLU A 156 25.67 -3.74 -30.98
C GLU A 156 27.13 -4.02 -30.60
N PHE A 157 27.37 -4.42 -29.35
CA PHE A 157 28.67 -4.95 -28.92
C PHE A 157 28.73 -6.49 -29.05
N PRO A 158 29.88 -7.08 -29.39
CA PRO A 158 29.99 -8.53 -29.55
C PRO A 158 29.53 -9.31 -28.30
N ARG A 159 28.48 -10.13 -28.48
CA ARG A 159 27.84 -10.98 -27.44
C ARG A 159 27.04 -10.20 -26.37
N GLU A 160 26.68 -8.95 -26.63
CA GLU A 160 25.91 -8.07 -25.73
C GLU A 160 24.57 -8.69 -25.30
N SER A 161 23.72 -9.05 -26.27
CA SER A 161 22.41 -9.66 -26.00
C SER A 161 22.53 -10.98 -25.22
N TYR A 162 23.57 -11.78 -25.50
CA TYR A 162 23.83 -13.06 -24.86
C TYR A 162 24.26 -12.93 -23.39
N TYR A 163 25.36 -12.22 -23.10
CA TYR A 163 25.82 -12.05 -21.72
C TYR A 163 25.01 -11.01 -20.95
N GLY A 164 24.81 -9.82 -21.54
CA GLY A 164 24.07 -8.72 -20.94
C GLY A 164 22.62 -9.09 -20.71
N GLY A 165 21.92 -9.59 -21.72
CA GLY A 165 20.55 -10.06 -21.61
C GLY A 165 20.41 -11.23 -20.62
N GLY A 166 21.17 -12.32 -20.81
CA GLY A 166 21.06 -13.51 -19.98
C GLY A 166 21.34 -13.27 -18.49
N ILE A 167 22.39 -12.51 -18.15
CA ILE A 167 22.74 -12.22 -16.75
C ILE A 167 21.74 -11.24 -16.13
N THR A 168 21.29 -10.19 -16.84
CA THR A 168 20.30 -9.26 -16.30
C THR A 168 18.93 -9.90 -16.10
N ALA A 169 18.50 -10.81 -16.99
CA ALA A 169 17.27 -11.57 -16.82
C ALA A 169 17.31 -12.46 -15.57
N PHE A 170 18.43 -13.18 -15.34
CA PHE A 170 18.62 -13.98 -14.13
C PHE A 170 18.56 -13.13 -12.85
N VAL A 171 19.32 -12.03 -12.79
CA VAL A 171 19.36 -11.16 -11.61
C VAL A 171 18.00 -10.47 -11.37
N GLY A 172 17.36 -9.96 -12.42
CA GLY A 172 16.05 -9.33 -12.35
C GLY A 172 14.97 -10.30 -11.84
N ALA A 173 14.91 -11.52 -12.37
CA ALA A 173 13.95 -12.54 -11.96
C ALA A 173 14.22 -13.09 -10.55
N ILE A 174 15.41 -13.65 -10.31
CA ILE A 174 15.71 -14.43 -9.11
C ILE A 174 16.12 -13.56 -7.92
N LEU A 175 17.04 -12.60 -8.11
CA LEU A 175 17.54 -11.80 -6.99
C LEU A 175 16.53 -10.75 -6.53
N PHE A 176 15.79 -10.15 -7.47
CA PHE A 176 14.89 -9.03 -7.17
C PHE A 176 13.40 -9.40 -7.16
N PHE A 177 12.87 -10.02 -8.23
CA PHE A 177 11.43 -10.29 -8.31
C PHE A 177 10.99 -11.44 -7.38
N GLU A 178 11.73 -12.54 -7.29
CA GLU A 178 11.36 -13.64 -6.38
C GLU A 178 11.45 -13.20 -4.90
N VAL A 179 12.59 -12.62 -4.49
CA VAL A 179 12.78 -12.12 -3.12
C VAL A 179 11.77 -11.01 -2.78
N GLY A 180 11.50 -10.10 -3.72
CA GLY A 180 10.47 -9.07 -3.57
C GLY A 180 9.07 -9.65 -3.41
N SER A 181 8.76 -10.77 -4.07
CA SER A 181 7.47 -11.46 -3.98
C SER A 181 7.32 -12.25 -2.68
N VAL A 182 8.40 -12.87 -2.17
CA VAL A 182 8.42 -13.49 -0.84
C VAL A 182 8.20 -12.42 0.25
N LEU A 183 8.87 -11.28 0.16
CA LEU A 183 8.67 -10.16 1.08
C LEU A 183 7.25 -9.58 0.98
N LEU A 184 6.66 -9.52 -0.21
CA LEU A 184 5.28 -9.07 -0.42
C LEU A 184 4.25 -10.02 0.20
N LEU A 185 4.49 -11.33 0.16
CA LEU A 185 3.66 -12.32 0.84
C LEU A 185 3.82 -12.23 2.37
N LEU A 186 5.04 -12.03 2.87
CA LEU A 186 5.30 -11.81 4.30
C LEU A 186 4.68 -10.50 4.82
N GLU A 187 4.64 -9.43 4.01
CA GLU A 187 3.90 -8.20 4.31
C GLU A 187 2.40 -8.49 4.48
N ALA A 188 1.81 -9.31 3.60
CA ALA A 188 0.40 -9.70 3.70
C ALA A 188 0.11 -10.58 4.93
N VAL A 189 0.97 -11.57 5.23
CA VAL A 189 0.82 -12.43 6.42
C VAL A 189 0.99 -11.65 7.73
N ASN A 190 1.87 -10.64 7.77
CA ASN A 190 2.13 -9.84 8.97
C ASN A 190 1.30 -8.54 9.02
N ALA A 191 0.30 -8.39 8.15
CA ALA A 191 -0.70 -7.33 8.25
C ALA A 191 -1.50 -7.49 9.57
N ASN A 192 -1.36 -6.53 10.48
CA ASN A 192 -1.96 -6.67 11.81
C ASN A 192 -3.50 -6.54 11.74
N ASN A 193 -4.21 -7.60 12.15
CA ASN A 193 -5.68 -7.64 12.19
C ASN A 193 -6.27 -6.64 13.18
N ALA A 194 -5.55 -6.33 14.26
CA ALA A 194 -5.86 -5.22 15.16
C ALA A 194 -5.49 -3.90 14.48
N ALA A 195 -6.39 -3.43 13.60
CA ALA A 195 -6.34 -2.11 13.02
C ALA A 195 -6.19 -1.07 14.13
N CYS A 196 -5.16 -0.21 14.04
CA CYS A 196 -4.71 0.62 15.15
C CYS A 196 -5.57 1.88 15.33
N PHE A 197 -6.83 1.68 15.75
CA PHE A 197 -7.70 2.73 16.27
C PHE A 197 -7.24 3.18 17.66
N GLY A 198 -7.62 4.40 18.08
CA GLY A 198 -7.06 5.00 19.31
C GLY A 198 -5.70 5.67 19.08
N TRP A 199 -5.43 6.10 17.84
CA TRP A 199 -4.41 7.08 17.50
C TRP A 199 -4.74 8.41 18.18
N ALA A 200 -4.27 8.62 19.41
CA ALA A 200 -4.44 9.89 20.10
C ALA A 200 -3.84 11.03 19.26
N VAL A 201 -4.62 12.08 19.01
CA VAL A 201 -4.11 13.32 18.41
C VAL A 201 -3.34 14.06 19.48
N GLU A 202 -2.04 14.27 19.26
CA GLU A 202 -1.29 15.27 20.00
C GLU A 202 -1.67 16.63 19.41
N GLN A 203 -2.52 17.35 20.13
CA GLN A 203 -3.15 18.61 19.72
C GLN A 203 -2.25 19.77 20.14
N ILE A 204 -1.17 19.99 19.39
CA ILE A 204 -0.16 21.00 19.73
C ILE A 204 -0.73 22.39 19.47
N LEU A 205 -0.76 23.24 20.50
CA LEU A 205 -1.02 24.66 20.35
C LEU A 205 0.22 25.32 19.73
N GLU A 206 0.10 25.88 18.53
CA GLU A 206 1.13 26.74 17.95
C GLU A 206 0.88 28.19 18.39
N ASP A 207 1.66 28.65 19.39
CA ASP A 207 1.69 30.02 19.88
C ASP A 207 2.35 30.97 18.87
N GLY A 208 1.61 31.23 17.78
CA GLY A 208 1.87 32.35 16.88
C GLY A 208 1.38 33.67 17.47
N ASN A 209 1.76 34.79 16.84
CA ASN A 209 1.39 36.14 17.27
C ASN A 209 -0.07 36.50 16.87
N GLY A 210 -1.03 35.66 17.27
CA GLY A 210 -2.43 35.68 16.87
C GLY A 210 -3.25 34.61 17.62
N THR A 211 -4.40 34.19 17.09
CA THR A 211 -5.20 33.12 17.73
C THR A 211 -4.46 31.78 17.77
N PRO A 212 -4.43 31.06 18.92
CA PRO A 212 -3.66 29.83 19.07
C PRO A 212 -4.25 28.72 18.21
N LYS A 213 -3.46 28.17 17.29
CA LYS A 213 -3.94 27.15 16.34
C LYS A 213 -3.59 25.76 16.82
N GLN A 214 -4.61 24.91 16.92
CA GLN A 214 -4.50 23.53 17.33
C GLN A 214 -4.05 22.68 16.13
N ARG A 215 -2.81 22.21 16.17
CA ARG A 215 -2.21 21.40 15.13
C ARG A 215 -2.37 19.92 15.45
N VAL A 216 -3.00 19.19 14.54
CA VAL A 216 -3.21 17.74 14.64
C VAL A 216 -1.89 16.99 14.35
N VAL A 217 -1.31 16.36 15.37
CA VAL A 217 -0.11 15.50 15.24
C VAL A 217 -0.44 14.05 15.58
N VAL A 218 0.10 13.11 14.80
CA VAL A 218 -0.16 11.67 14.96
C VAL A 218 0.75 11.11 16.05
N SER A 219 0.18 10.70 17.19
CA SER A 219 0.93 9.99 18.23
C SER A 219 1.48 8.66 17.70
N ARG A 220 2.80 8.48 17.78
CA ARG A 220 3.46 7.26 17.28
C ARG A 220 3.32 6.07 18.22
N ASN A 221 3.09 6.31 19.51
CA ASN A 221 3.26 5.29 20.55
C ASN A 221 2.17 4.21 20.55
N HIS A 222 1.02 4.47 19.92
CA HIS A 222 -0.18 3.61 19.97
C HIS A 222 -0.29 2.62 18.80
N CYS A 223 0.60 2.67 17.81
CA CYS A 223 0.54 1.81 16.63
C CYS A 223 1.34 0.49 16.85
N ARG A 224 0.67 -0.65 16.74
CA ARG A 224 1.28 -1.99 16.93
C ARG A 224 1.91 -2.58 15.66
N HIS A 225 1.84 -1.91 14.50
CA HIS A 225 2.38 -2.45 13.25
C HIS A 225 3.91 -2.57 13.26
N HIS A 226 4.43 -3.65 12.65
CA HIS A 226 5.84 -3.97 12.61
C HIS A 226 6.72 -2.86 12.00
N HIS A 227 6.24 -2.14 10.96
CA HIS A 227 6.96 -1.05 10.28
C HIS A 227 7.55 0.04 11.22
N GLN A 228 7.03 0.18 12.44
CA GLN A 228 7.53 1.15 13.42
C GLN A 228 8.70 0.64 14.28
N ASN A 229 8.97 -0.67 14.31
CA ASN A 229 10.07 -1.24 15.07
C ASN A 229 11.40 -1.04 14.34
N ARG A 230 12.07 0.08 14.63
CA ARG A 230 13.39 0.43 14.09
C ARG A 230 14.54 -0.49 14.52
N ARG A 231 14.33 -1.42 15.47
CA ARG A 231 15.39 -2.29 16.01
C ARG A 231 15.48 -3.64 15.30
N ASN A 232 14.34 -4.22 14.90
CA ASN A 232 14.29 -5.56 14.31
C ASN A 232 13.42 -5.61 13.05
N LEU A 233 13.99 -6.06 11.93
CA LEU A 233 13.28 -6.40 10.68
C LEU A 233 12.29 -7.57 10.87
N VAL A 234 12.54 -8.44 11.85
CA VAL A 234 11.71 -9.59 12.23
C VAL A 234 11.63 -9.65 13.76
N GLY A 235 10.43 -9.61 14.36
CA GLY A 235 10.30 -9.74 15.81
C GLY A 235 9.03 -9.14 16.41
N MET A 236 9.11 -8.77 17.69
CA MET A 236 8.00 -8.16 18.44
C MET A 236 7.61 -6.77 17.89
N SER A 237 6.34 -6.41 18.05
CA SER A 237 5.84 -5.04 17.88
C SER A 237 6.44 -4.09 18.92
N SER A 238 6.47 -2.79 18.63
CA SER A 238 7.18 -1.79 19.44
C SER A 238 6.74 -1.78 20.91
N PRO A 239 7.67 -1.86 21.89
CA PRO A 239 7.33 -1.91 23.31
C PRO A 239 6.77 -0.59 23.85
N ALA A 240 6.78 0.49 23.07
CA ALA A 240 6.16 1.78 23.41
C ALA A 240 4.61 1.74 23.46
N ALA A 241 3.98 0.69 22.93
CA ALA A 241 2.52 0.51 22.94
C ALA A 241 2.00 -0.07 24.28
N SER A 242 2.40 0.56 25.39
CA SER A 242 1.93 0.24 26.74
C SER A 242 0.62 0.98 27.05
N LEU A 243 -0.51 0.32 26.79
CA LEU A 243 -1.82 0.75 27.30
C LEU A 243 -1.87 0.63 28.84
N PRO A 244 -2.67 1.47 29.53
CA PRO A 244 -2.95 1.30 30.96
C PRO A 244 -3.53 -0.09 31.29
N GLU A 245 -3.22 -0.61 32.48
CA GLU A 245 -3.48 -2.02 32.84
C GLU A 245 -4.96 -2.45 32.79
N ALA A 246 -5.90 -1.50 32.81
CA ALA A 246 -7.34 -1.73 32.71
C ALA A 246 -7.78 -2.36 31.38
N SER A 247 -6.97 -2.31 30.32
CA SER A 247 -7.30 -2.87 29.00
C SER A 247 -6.70 -4.26 28.74
N ARG A 248 -6.47 -5.07 29.78
CA ARG A 248 -6.01 -6.48 29.68
C ARG A 248 -7.11 -7.46 29.22
N GLY A 249 -7.83 -7.10 28.16
CA GLY A 249 -8.52 -8.08 27.31
C GLY A 249 -7.49 -9.01 26.65
N VAL A 250 -7.88 -10.24 26.31
CA VAL A 250 -6.96 -11.30 25.84
C VAL A 250 -6.60 -11.14 24.35
N GLU A 251 -6.13 -9.95 23.96
CA GLU A 251 -5.42 -9.76 22.70
C GLU A 251 -3.96 -10.22 22.85
N THR A 252 -3.69 -11.43 22.39
CA THR A 252 -2.32 -11.95 22.29
C THR A 252 -1.48 -11.03 21.40
N ARG A 253 -0.28 -10.67 21.88
CA ARG A 253 0.69 -9.92 21.09
C ARG A 253 1.06 -10.77 19.86
N LYS A 254 0.55 -10.45 18.66
CA LYS A 254 0.98 -11.13 17.44
C LYS A 254 2.49 -10.92 17.26
N HIS A 255 3.24 -12.01 17.42
CA HIS A 255 4.64 -12.10 17.01
C HIS A 255 4.72 -12.26 15.49
N TRP A 256 5.88 -11.98 14.90
CA TRP A 256 6.12 -12.22 13.48
C TRP A 256 5.79 -13.66 13.06
N GLN A 257 4.96 -13.80 12.03
CA GLN A 257 4.55 -15.08 11.45
C GLN A 257 5.27 -15.30 10.11
N TRP A 258 6.12 -16.33 10.05
CA TRP A 258 6.74 -16.79 8.79
C TRP A 258 5.81 -17.66 7.96
N PHE A 259 4.96 -18.46 8.63
CA PHE A 259 3.95 -19.31 8.03
C PHE A 259 2.63 -19.13 8.81
N PRO A 260 1.50 -18.84 8.16
CA PRO A 260 0.20 -18.79 8.82
C PRO A 260 -0.28 -20.20 9.20
N ALA A 261 -1.11 -20.31 10.24
CA ALA A 261 -1.74 -21.58 10.58
C ALA A 261 -2.75 -21.98 9.47
N TRP A 262 -2.89 -23.29 9.21
CA TRP A 262 -3.78 -23.79 8.15
C TRP A 262 -5.25 -23.41 8.35
N HIS A 263 -5.67 -23.20 9.60
CA HIS A 263 -6.98 -22.65 9.93
C HIS A 263 -7.11 -21.20 9.45
N ASP A 264 -6.23 -20.30 9.92
CA ASP A 264 -6.19 -18.88 9.56
C ASP A 264 -6.05 -18.66 8.04
N LEU A 265 -5.26 -19.50 7.36
CA LEU A 265 -5.14 -19.50 5.91
C LEU A 265 -6.51 -19.67 5.25
N ARG A 266 -7.26 -20.70 5.66
CA ARG A 266 -8.54 -21.08 5.07
C ARG A 266 -9.69 -20.15 5.45
N THR A 267 -9.69 -19.60 6.67
CA THR A 267 -10.78 -18.75 7.16
C THR A 267 -10.58 -17.27 6.83
N HIS A 268 -9.35 -16.76 6.97
CA HIS A 268 -9.08 -15.32 6.82
C HIS A 268 -8.31 -15.00 5.53
N TYR A 269 -7.10 -15.53 5.35
CA TYR A 269 -6.21 -15.07 4.28
C TYR A 269 -6.73 -15.34 2.86
N LEU A 270 -7.46 -16.45 2.62
CA LEU A 270 -8.12 -16.70 1.32
C LEU A 270 -9.21 -15.67 0.96
N HIS A 271 -9.75 -14.92 1.93
CA HIS A 271 -10.75 -13.87 1.70
C HIS A 271 -10.13 -12.46 1.62
N GLU A 272 -8.81 -12.33 1.71
CA GLU A 272 -8.10 -11.06 1.62
C GLU A 272 -7.41 -10.87 0.26
N LEU A 273 -7.87 -9.87 -0.51
CA LEU A 273 -7.31 -9.54 -1.83
C LEU A 273 -5.81 -9.27 -1.79
N GLY A 274 -5.30 -8.66 -0.72
CA GLY A 274 -3.87 -8.38 -0.57
C GLY A 274 -2.99 -9.63 -0.47
N PHE A 275 -3.50 -10.68 0.19
CA PHE A 275 -2.83 -11.99 0.31
C PHE A 275 -2.97 -12.82 -0.97
N LEU A 276 -4.16 -12.85 -1.57
CA LEU A 276 -4.40 -13.57 -2.83
C LEU A 276 -3.56 -12.98 -3.97
N ALA A 277 -3.45 -11.64 -4.04
CA ALA A 277 -2.56 -10.96 -4.97
C ALA A 277 -1.09 -11.28 -4.69
N GLY A 278 -0.64 -11.24 -3.44
CA GLY A 278 0.74 -11.60 -3.08
C GLY A 278 1.09 -13.06 -3.42
N SER A 279 0.13 -13.97 -3.25
CA SER A 279 0.25 -15.38 -3.64
C SER A 279 0.34 -15.56 -5.17
N ALA A 280 -0.49 -14.84 -5.93
CA ALA A 280 -0.42 -14.82 -7.39
C ALA A 280 0.87 -14.19 -7.92
N GLN A 281 1.39 -13.16 -7.24
CA GLN A 281 2.67 -12.53 -7.56
C GLN A 281 3.83 -13.50 -7.33
N LEU A 282 3.86 -14.21 -6.19
CA LEU A 282 4.90 -15.20 -5.90
C LEU A 282 4.84 -16.37 -6.87
N PHE A 283 3.66 -16.95 -7.13
CA PHE A 283 3.52 -17.99 -8.14
C PHE A 283 4.00 -17.51 -9.53
N GLY A 284 3.63 -16.28 -9.91
CA GLY A 284 4.11 -15.65 -11.14
C GLY A 284 5.63 -15.52 -11.17
N ALA A 285 6.24 -15.07 -10.07
CA ALA A 285 7.68 -14.86 -9.94
C ALA A 285 8.46 -16.18 -9.96
N THR A 286 8.02 -17.22 -9.24
CA THR A 286 8.71 -18.51 -9.20
C THR A 286 8.69 -19.18 -10.58
N VAL A 287 7.55 -19.14 -11.30
CA VAL A 287 7.46 -19.70 -12.65
C VAL A 287 8.23 -18.86 -13.65
N PHE A 288 8.15 -17.52 -13.58
CA PHE A 288 8.99 -16.64 -14.41
C PHE A 288 10.49 -16.87 -14.14
N GLY A 289 10.86 -17.14 -12.88
CA GLY A 289 12.23 -17.41 -12.44
C GLY A 289 12.91 -18.58 -13.16
N ILE A 290 12.14 -19.59 -13.58
CA ILE A 290 12.63 -20.68 -14.44
C ILE A 290 13.21 -20.10 -15.74
N SER A 291 12.51 -19.15 -16.37
CA SER A 291 13.02 -18.47 -17.57
C SER A 291 14.26 -17.62 -17.30
N GLY A 292 14.33 -16.95 -16.14
CA GLY A 292 15.50 -16.19 -15.72
C GLY A 292 16.74 -17.06 -15.51
N ILE A 293 16.57 -18.29 -15.01
CA ILE A 293 17.65 -19.28 -14.90
C ILE A 293 18.05 -19.78 -16.30
N THR A 294 17.08 -20.13 -17.14
CA THR A 294 17.37 -20.68 -18.48
C THR A 294 17.88 -19.65 -19.49
N ALA A 295 17.74 -18.35 -19.20
CA ALA A 295 18.37 -17.26 -19.93
C ALA A 295 19.89 -17.21 -19.79
N LEU A 296 20.49 -17.89 -18.80
CA LEU A 296 21.91 -17.77 -18.51
C LEU A 296 22.79 -18.31 -19.65
N PRO A 297 23.90 -17.61 -19.97
CA PRO A 297 24.96 -18.11 -20.84
C PRO A 297 25.40 -19.53 -20.48
N GLY A 298 25.46 -20.43 -21.47
CA GLY A 298 25.78 -21.84 -21.28
C GLY A 298 24.60 -22.73 -20.90
N ILE A 299 23.45 -22.18 -20.47
CA ILE A 299 22.19 -22.93 -20.35
C ILE A 299 21.37 -22.77 -21.63
N ILE A 300 21.17 -21.53 -22.09
CA ILE A 300 20.31 -21.23 -23.24
C ILE A 300 20.78 -21.92 -24.54
N ASP A 301 22.09 -22.05 -24.74
CA ASP A 301 22.72 -22.68 -25.90
C ASP A 301 22.41 -24.18 -26.05
N HIS A 302 22.11 -24.84 -24.93
CA HIS A 302 21.80 -26.27 -24.87
C HIS A 302 20.29 -26.56 -25.04
N LEU A 303 19.44 -25.52 -25.18
CA LEU A 303 17.98 -25.64 -25.36
C LEU A 303 17.57 -25.98 -26.82
N VAL A 304 18.37 -26.80 -27.49
CA VAL A 304 18.12 -27.34 -28.84
C VAL A 304 17.58 -28.77 -28.71
N PRO A 305 16.51 -29.18 -29.43
CA PRO A 305 15.74 -28.41 -30.43
C PRO A 305 14.78 -27.38 -29.80
N GLN A 306 14.23 -26.49 -30.64
CA GLN A 306 13.34 -25.37 -30.27
C GLN A 306 12.22 -25.70 -29.27
N TRP A 307 11.70 -26.93 -29.22
CA TRP A 307 10.71 -27.32 -28.22
C TRP A 307 11.25 -27.21 -26.78
N ARG A 308 12.56 -27.39 -26.56
CA ARG A 308 13.22 -27.20 -25.26
C ARG A 308 13.28 -25.72 -24.90
N LEU A 309 13.67 -24.85 -25.84
CA LEU A 309 13.63 -23.40 -25.65
C LEU A 309 12.20 -22.91 -25.33
N ASN A 310 11.21 -23.40 -26.08
CA ASN A 310 9.81 -23.06 -25.83
C ASN A 310 9.34 -23.54 -24.45
N ALA A 311 9.67 -24.76 -24.03
CA ALA A 311 9.26 -25.32 -22.74
C ALA A 311 10.00 -24.71 -21.53
N ALA A 312 11.29 -24.38 -21.67
CA ALA A 312 12.15 -23.99 -20.57
C ALA A 312 12.32 -22.46 -20.42
N TYR A 313 12.14 -21.70 -21.50
CA TYR A 313 12.33 -20.24 -21.50
C TYR A 313 11.02 -19.48 -21.81
N TRP A 314 10.32 -19.79 -22.91
CA TRP A 314 9.18 -18.98 -23.34
C TRP A 314 7.86 -19.27 -22.60
N ILE A 315 7.47 -20.53 -22.45
CA ILE A 315 6.23 -20.92 -21.75
C ILE A 315 6.22 -20.45 -20.27
N PRO A 316 7.33 -20.54 -19.50
CA PRO A 316 7.38 -20.01 -18.14
C PRO A 316 7.22 -18.48 -18.06
N GLN A 317 7.67 -17.72 -19.08
CA GLN A 317 7.40 -16.26 -19.15
C GLN A 317 5.90 -15.98 -19.34
N VAL A 318 5.21 -16.72 -20.21
CA VAL A 318 3.76 -16.54 -20.44
C VAL A 318 2.96 -16.88 -19.18
N ILE A 319 3.28 -17.98 -18.50
CA ILE A 319 2.59 -18.38 -17.26
C ILE A 319 2.92 -17.41 -16.11
N GLY A 320 4.20 -17.03 -15.96
CA GLY A 320 4.64 -16.07 -14.94
C GLY A 320 4.01 -14.68 -15.11
N GLY A 321 4.04 -14.16 -16.34
CA GLY A 321 3.38 -12.92 -16.73
C GLY A 321 1.86 -12.96 -16.50
N SER A 322 1.20 -14.10 -16.78
CA SER A 322 -0.21 -14.30 -16.45
C SER A 322 -0.47 -14.22 -14.94
N GLY A 323 0.44 -14.76 -14.11
CA GLY A 323 0.43 -14.58 -12.65
C GLY A 323 0.54 -13.11 -12.23
N PHE A 324 1.43 -12.34 -12.87
CA PHE A 324 1.56 -10.90 -12.64
C PHE A 324 0.31 -10.11 -13.09
N ILE A 325 -0.37 -10.51 -14.18
CA ILE A 325 -1.66 -9.93 -14.62
C ILE A 325 -2.73 -10.16 -13.54
N VAL A 326 -2.85 -11.39 -13.03
CA VAL A 326 -3.80 -11.75 -11.96
C VAL A 326 -3.49 -10.96 -10.68
N SER A 327 -2.23 -10.94 -10.22
CA SER A 327 -1.84 -10.17 -9.04
C SER A 327 -2.14 -8.67 -9.19
N SER A 328 -1.77 -8.07 -10.32
CA SER A 328 -1.98 -6.64 -10.54
C SER A 328 -3.47 -6.29 -10.62
N THR A 329 -4.29 -7.17 -11.19
CA THR A 329 -5.76 -7.02 -11.20
C THR A 329 -6.33 -7.11 -9.78
N LEU A 330 -5.86 -8.06 -8.96
CA LEU A 330 -6.30 -8.21 -7.56
C LEU A 330 -5.87 -7.02 -6.68
N TYR A 331 -4.66 -6.48 -6.85
CA TYR A 331 -4.24 -5.23 -6.18
C TYR A 331 -4.98 -4.00 -6.69
N MET A 332 -5.41 -3.98 -7.95
CA MET A 332 -6.27 -2.91 -8.46
C MET A 332 -7.63 -2.96 -7.77
N LEU A 333 -8.23 -4.15 -7.64
CA LEU A 333 -9.48 -4.39 -6.91
C LEU A 333 -9.38 -4.11 -5.40
N GLU A 334 -8.23 -4.40 -4.76
CA GLU A 334 -7.93 -4.06 -3.35
C GLU A 334 -8.13 -2.56 -3.07
N THR A 335 -7.88 -1.69 -4.06
CA THR A 335 -7.99 -0.23 -3.93
C THR A 335 -9.34 0.36 -4.34
N GLN A 336 -10.25 -0.44 -4.90
CA GLN A 336 -11.53 0.03 -5.43
C GLN A 336 -12.68 -0.22 -4.45
N GLN A 337 -13.62 0.73 -4.36
CA GLN A 337 -14.87 0.55 -3.59
C GLN A 337 -15.80 -0.50 -4.23
N LYS A 338 -15.78 -0.59 -5.57
CA LYS A 338 -16.63 -1.47 -6.39
C LYS A 338 -15.80 -1.92 -7.59
N TRP A 339 -15.91 -3.19 -7.98
CA TRP A 339 -15.12 -3.78 -9.07
C TRP A 339 -15.21 -3.04 -10.42
N TRP A 340 -16.30 -2.32 -10.66
CA TRP A 340 -16.54 -1.54 -11.89
C TRP A 340 -16.14 -0.05 -11.79
N LYS A 341 -15.83 0.46 -10.59
CA LYS A 341 -15.56 1.89 -10.35
C LYS A 341 -14.05 2.09 -10.07
N PRO A 342 -13.25 2.50 -11.08
CA PRO A 342 -11.82 2.74 -10.87
C PRO A 342 -11.57 3.89 -9.88
N ALA A 343 -10.42 3.84 -9.20
CA ALA A 343 -10.04 4.77 -8.14
C ALA A 343 -8.73 5.54 -8.48
N PRO A 344 -8.66 6.28 -9.60
CA PRO A 344 -7.43 6.96 -10.04
C PRO A 344 -6.98 8.11 -9.12
N HIS A 345 -7.77 8.47 -8.11
CA HIS A 345 -7.34 9.38 -7.05
C HIS A 345 -6.40 8.70 -6.02
N LEU A 346 -6.25 7.37 -6.07
CA LEU A 346 -5.43 6.60 -5.14
C LEU A 346 -4.10 6.17 -5.76
N LEU A 347 -3.01 6.50 -5.07
CA LEU A 347 -1.64 6.10 -5.42
C LEU A 347 -1.52 4.57 -5.62
N GLY A 348 -2.12 3.78 -4.73
CA GLY A 348 -2.11 2.32 -4.82
C GLY A 348 -2.82 1.76 -6.06
N TRP A 349 -3.82 2.47 -6.60
CA TRP A 349 -4.47 2.10 -7.85
C TRP A 349 -3.50 2.29 -9.02
N HIS A 350 -2.76 3.40 -9.06
CA HIS A 350 -1.73 3.62 -10.07
C HIS A 350 -0.58 2.60 -10.00
N VAL A 351 -0.14 2.20 -8.80
CA VAL A 351 0.84 1.11 -8.63
C VAL A 351 0.34 -0.16 -9.33
N ALA A 352 -0.89 -0.58 -9.04
CA ALA A 352 -1.48 -1.78 -9.63
C ALA A 352 -1.70 -1.66 -11.14
N PHE A 353 -2.14 -0.49 -11.63
CA PHE A 353 -2.36 -0.21 -13.05
C PHE A 353 -1.07 -0.26 -13.87
N TRP A 354 0.01 0.37 -13.39
CA TRP A 354 1.31 0.34 -14.08
C TRP A 354 1.95 -1.06 -14.04
N ASN A 355 1.81 -1.80 -12.93
CA ASN A 355 2.24 -3.19 -12.88
C ASN A 355 1.40 -4.11 -13.81
N LEU A 356 0.10 -3.83 -13.98
CA LEU A 356 -0.77 -4.56 -14.91
C LEU A 356 -0.32 -4.34 -16.37
N ILE A 357 0.00 -3.10 -16.74
CA ILE A 357 0.61 -2.79 -18.04
C ILE A 357 1.94 -3.56 -18.19
N GLY A 358 2.83 -3.49 -17.20
CA GLY A 358 4.10 -4.25 -17.20
C GLY A 358 3.90 -5.75 -17.44
N ALA A 359 2.94 -6.34 -16.73
CA ALA A 359 2.60 -7.76 -16.82
C ALA A 359 2.09 -8.16 -18.22
N PHE A 360 1.29 -7.32 -18.89
CA PHE A 360 0.92 -7.54 -20.29
C PHE A 360 2.13 -7.50 -21.23
N GLY A 361 3.07 -6.58 -21.04
CA GLY A 361 4.29 -6.49 -21.85
C GLY A 361 5.15 -7.76 -21.76
N PHE A 362 5.40 -8.26 -20.55
CA PHE A 362 6.16 -9.50 -20.34
C PHE A 362 5.41 -10.75 -20.82
N THR A 363 4.08 -10.82 -20.66
CA THR A 363 3.27 -11.92 -21.20
C THR A 363 3.29 -11.93 -22.73
N LEU A 364 3.22 -10.75 -23.36
CA LEU A 364 3.29 -10.59 -24.81
C LEU A 364 4.68 -10.92 -25.37
N CYS A 365 5.76 -10.55 -24.68
CA CYS A 365 7.12 -11.00 -25.01
C CYS A 365 7.19 -12.52 -25.04
N GLY A 366 6.78 -13.19 -23.96
CA GLY A 366 6.76 -14.66 -23.88
C GLY A 366 5.96 -15.31 -25.01
N ALA A 367 4.78 -14.75 -25.34
CA ALA A 367 3.89 -15.30 -26.36
C ALA A 367 4.44 -15.12 -27.79
N LEU A 368 5.02 -13.96 -28.10
CA LEU A 368 5.63 -13.68 -29.40
C LEU A 368 6.99 -14.39 -29.58
N GLY A 369 7.73 -14.59 -28.49
CA GLY A 369 9.00 -15.33 -28.47
C GLY A 369 8.89 -16.77 -28.97
N ILE A 370 7.75 -17.43 -28.73
CA ILE A 370 7.44 -18.78 -29.25
C ILE A 370 7.48 -18.82 -30.79
N ALA A 371 7.13 -17.73 -31.47
CA ALA A 371 7.23 -17.56 -32.92
C ALA A 371 8.67 -17.26 -33.39
N TYR A 372 9.65 -17.93 -32.78
CA TYR A 372 11.07 -17.84 -33.10
C TYR A 372 11.30 -18.24 -34.56
N GLY A 373 11.83 -17.30 -35.34
CA GLY A 373 11.98 -17.39 -36.81
C GLY A 373 11.27 -16.27 -37.58
N ASN A 374 10.28 -15.58 -37.00
CA ASN A 374 9.68 -14.38 -37.58
C ASN A 374 10.33 -13.11 -37.01
N SER A 375 11.04 -12.34 -37.85
CA SER A 375 11.75 -11.12 -37.44
C SER A 375 10.81 -10.04 -36.86
N GLY A 376 9.60 -9.90 -37.39
CA GLY A 376 8.59 -9.00 -36.85
C GLY A 376 8.11 -9.43 -35.46
N ALA A 377 7.94 -10.74 -35.23
CA ALA A 377 7.57 -11.27 -33.92
C ALA A 377 8.68 -11.06 -32.88
N GLN A 378 9.95 -11.27 -33.24
CA GLN A 378 11.09 -11.02 -32.34
C GLN A 378 11.25 -9.53 -32.01
N TYR A 379 11.12 -8.63 -33.00
CA TYR A 379 11.13 -7.18 -32.76
C TYR A 379 10.00 -6.75 -31.80
N GLN A 380 8.79 -7.25 -32.01
CA GLN A 380 7.64 -6.96 -31.15
C GLN A 380 7.77 -7.59 -29.75
N ALA A 381 8.42 -8.76 -29.62
CA ALA A 381 8.73 -9.35 -28.33
C ALA A 381 9.70 -8.47 -27.51
N SER A 382 10.83 -8.07 -28.10
CA SER A 382 11.79 -7.16 -27.44
C SER A 382 11.18 -5.80 -27.12
N LEU A 383 10.34 -5.24 -28.01
CA LEU A 383 9.62 -4.00 -27.76
C LEU A 383 8.60 -4.16 -26.61
N ALA A 384 7.95 -5.32 -26.48
CA ALA A 384 7.05 -5.63 -25.37
C ALA A 384 7.78 -5.75 -24.03
N THR A 385 8.99 -6.34 -24.01
CA THR A 385 9.88 -6.27 -22.83
C THR A 385 10.24 -4.84 -22.50
N PHE A 386 10.52 -3.99 -23.50
CA PHE A 386 10.90 -2.59 -23.30
C PHE A 386 9.80 -1.77 -22.61
N TRP A 387 8.62 -1.63 -23.22
CA TRP A 387 7.55 -0.84 -22.59
C TRP A 387 7.00 -1.51 -21.32
N GLY A 388 7.03 -2.85 -21.24
CA GLY A 388 6.66 -3.60 -20.03
C GLY A 388 7.58 -3.29 -18.85
N SER A 389 8.90 -3.21 -19.09
CA SER A 389 9.90 -2.89 -18.05
C SER A 389 9.76 -1.46 -17.55
N TRP A 390 9.53 -0.50 -18.45
CA TRP A 390 9.25 0.89 -18.06
C TRP A 390 7.96 1.02 -17.25
N ALA A 391 6.91 0.27 -17.59
CA ALA A 391 5.66 0.26 -16.82
C ALA A 391 5.85 -0.33 -15.40
N PHE A 392 6.57 -1.45 -15.26
CA PHE A 392 6.95 -1.98 -13.94
C PHE A 392 7.84 -1.01 -13.16
N LEU A 393 8.75 -0.26 -13.81
CA LEU A 393 9.57 0.76 -13.13
C LEU A 393 8.72 1.91 -12.57
N ILE A 394 7.71 2.37 -13.31
CA ILE A 394 6.78 3.40 -12.83
C ILE A 394 5.95 2.85 -11.65
N GLY A 395 5.37 1.66 -11.77
CA GLY A 395 4.55 1.05 -10.72
C GLY A 395 5.33 0.77 -9.43
N SER A 396 6.54 0.22 -9.55
CA SER A 396 7.43 -0.05 -8.42
C SER A 396 7.99 1.21 -7.75
N TYR A 397 8.34 2.26 -8.53
CA TYR A 397 8.73 3.54 -7.96
C TYR A 397 7.57 4.21 -7.18
N LEU A 398 6.35 4.16 -7.72
CA LEU A 398 5.17 4.64 -7.00
C LEU A 398 4.90 3.81 -5.72
N GLN A 399 5.22 2.52 -5.71
CA GLN A 399 5.15 1.65 -4.53
C GLN A 399 6.23 1.99 -3.47
N LEU A 400 7.45 2.32 -3.90
CA LEU A 400 8.51 2.82 -3.03
C LEU A 400 8.12 4.16 -2.40
N TYR A 401 7.58 5.09 -3.19
CA TYR A 401 7.05 6.38 -2.72
C TYR A 401 5.85 6.19 -1.76
N GLU A 402 4.94 5.25 -2.05
CA GLU A 402 3.81 4.85 -1.18
C GLU A 402 4.29 4.37 0.20
N SER A 403 5.37 3.57 0.24
CA SER A 403 5.93 3.02 1.48
C SER A 403 6.41 4.09 2.47
N LEU A 404 6.94 5.21 1.96
CA LEU A 404 7.48 6.32 2.76
C LEU A 404 6.41 7.30 3.25
N ASN A 405 5.26 7.35 2.58
CA ASN A 405 4.12 8.16 3.02
C ASN A 405 3.16 7.35 3.92
N LYS A 406 3.54 7.19 5.19
CA LYS A 406 2.73 6.48 6.21
C LYS A 406 1.49 7.22 6.71
N HIS A 407 1.35 8.52 6.43
CA HIS A 407 0.25 9.35 6.93
C HIS A 407 -0.37 10.18 5.80
N PRO A 408 -1.07 9.53 4.84
CA PRO A 408 -1.76 10.25 3.79
C PRO A 408 -2.92 11.08 4.38
N VAL A 409 -3.13 12.27 3.81
CA VAL A 409 -4.18 13.21 4.19
C VAL A 409 -5.06 13.46 2.96
N GLU A 410 -6.32 13.11 3.08
CA GLU A 410 -7.35 13.24 2.06
C GLU A 410 -8.42 14.22 2.58
N GLU A 411 -8.72 15.26 1.80
CA GLU A 411 -9.80 16.21 2.12
C GLU A 411 -11.08 15.86 1.35
N VAL A 412 -12.23 16.02 2.02
CA VAL A 412 -13.55 15.76 1.45
C VAL A 412 -14.45 16.97 1.66
N SER A 413 -15.19 17.37 0.61
CA SER A 413 -16.11 18.52 0.67
C SER A 413 -17.28 18.26 1.63
N GLU A 414 -17.84 17.05 1.60
CA GLU A 414 -18.93 16.61 2.47
C GLU A 414 -18.56 15.28 3.13
N MET A 415 -18.64 15.21 4.46
CA MET A 415 -18.69 13.93 5.15
C MET A 415 -20.05 13.28 4.90
N GLY A 416 -20.08 12.23 4.07
CA GLY A 416 -21.29 11.45 3.86
C GLY A 416 -21.89 10.96 5.19
N THR A 417 -23.17 11.27 5.37
CA THR A 417 -24.08 10.66 6.35
C THR A 417 -24.32 9.19 6.03
#